data_AF-A0A351TH96-F1
#
_entry.id   AF-A0A351TH96-F1
#
_cell.length_a   1.000
_cell.length_b   1.000
_cell.length_c   1.000
_cell.angle_alpha   90.00
_cell.angle_beta   90.00
_cell.angle_gamma   90.00
#
_symmetry.space_group_name_H-M   'P 1'
#
loop_
_entity.id
_entity.type
_entity.pdbx_description
1 polymer ?
#
loop_
_entity_poly.entity_id
_entity_poly.type
_entity_poly.pdbx_seq_one_letter_code
_entity_poly.pdbx_strand_id
1 'polypeptide(L)'
;MESLEKAYGIFLTIVLVILAILVILCLIRAIIGPRVADRIVSVNMMGTMVIVMIAVLALMLGEGYLADICLIYAMISFLAVIVLTKVYMGVYAESRKTEKQEEK
;
A
#
# COMPACT_ATOMS: atom_id res chain seq x y z
N MET A 1 -3.48 25.81 25.83
CA MET A 1 -2.53 24.94 25.10
C MET A 1 -2.91 23.48 25.27
N GLU A 2 -3.19 23.01 26.49
CA GLU A 2 -3.63 21.61 26.72
C GLU A 2 -4.87 21.16 25.93
N SER A 3 -5.86 22.04 25.76
CA SER A 3 -7.07 21.73 24.97
C SER A 3 -6.78 21.53 23.49
N LEU A 4 -5.79 22.25 22.95
CA LEU A 4 -5.39 22.17 21.55
C LEU A 4 -4.59 20.88 21.30
N GLU A 5 -3.65 20.54 22.18
CA GLU A 5 -2.88 19.29 22.08
C GLU A 5 -3.77 18.05 22.19
N LYS A 6 -4.75 18.07 23.11
CA LYS A 6 -5.75 17.00 23.20
C LYS A 6 -6.58 16.87 21.92
N ALA A 7 -7.00 18.00 21.33
CA ALA A 7 -7.74 17.98 20.06
C ALA A 7 -6.91 17.36 18.92
N TYR A 8 -5.61 17.70 18.83
CA TYR A 8 -4.70 17.08 17.86
C TYR A 8 -4.53 15.57 18.11
N GLY A 9 -4.31 15.13 19.35
CA GLY A 9 -4.19 13.71 19.67
C GLY A 9 -5.45 12.90 19.31
N ILE A 10 -6.63 13.45 19.62
CA ILE A 10 -7.91 12.82 19.26
C ILE A 10 -8.05 12.74 17.74
N PHE A 11 -7.74 13.81 17.02
CA PHE A 11 -7.80 13.84 15.56
C PHE A 11 -6.88 12.79 14.92
N LEU A 12 -5.61 12.71 15.34
CA LEU A 12 -4.66 11.72 14.82
C LEU A 12 -5.11 10.29 15.13
N THR A 13 -5.69 10.05 16.31
CA THR A 13 -6.24 8.74 16.68
C THR A 13 -7.42 8.36 15.77
N ILE A 14 -8.34 9.29 15.49
CA ILE A 14 -9.46 9.06 14.56
C ILE A 14 -8.94 8.71 13.17
N VAL A 15 -7.92 9.44 12.68
CA VAL A 15 -7.28 9.16 11.39
C VAL A 15 -6.72 7.73 11.36
N LEU A 16 -6.02 7.29 12.42
CA LEU A 16 -5.49 5.92 12.52
C LEU A 16 -6.60 4.85 12.49
N VAL A 17 -7.70 5.08 13.20
CA VAL A 17 -8.85 4.16 13.19
C VAL A 17 -9.47 4.06 11.80
N ILE A 18 -9.65 5.19 11.11
CA ILE A 18 -10.16 5.20 9.73
C ILE A 18 -9.20 4.46 8.80
N LEU A 19 -7.89 4.72 8.90
CA LEU A 19 -6.89 4.02 8.09
C LEU A 19 -6.90 2.50 8.34
N ALA A 20 -7.03 2.06 9.60
CA ALA A 20 -7.12 0.65 9.92
C ALA A 20 -8.35 -0.02 9.26
N ILE A 21 -9.51 0.66 9.26
CA ILE A 21 -10.70 0.17 8.56
C ILE A 21 -10.46 0.10 7.04
N LEU A 22 -9.86 1.14 6.46
CA LEU A 22 -9.54 1.17 5.04
C LEU A 22 -8.56 0.06 4.63
N VAL A 23 -7.57 -0.24 5.47
CA VAL A 23 -6.64 -1.37 5.28
C VAL A 23 -7.41 -2.69 5.24
N ILE A 24 -8.36 -2.92 6.15
CA ILE A 24 -9.21 -4.11 6.13
C ILE A 24 -10.04 -4.19 4.84
N LEU A 25 -10.62 -3.08 4.39
CA LEU A 25 -11.37 -3.02 3.13
C LEU A 25 -10.48 -3.32 1.92
N CYS A 26 -9.25 -2.79 1.90
CA CYS A 26 -8.26 -3.10 0.87
C CYS A 26 -7.85 -4.57 0.89
N LEU A 27 -7.74 -5.19 2.07
CA LEU A 27 -7.46 -6.62 2.20
C LEU A 27 -8.57 -7.46 1.58
N ILE A 28 -9.83 -7.14 1.91
CA ILE A 28 -11.00 -7.81 1.34
C ILE A 28 -10.98 -7.70 -0.19
N ARG A 29 -10.71 -6.50 -0.73
CA ARG A 29 -10.60 -6.27 -2.17
C ARG A 29 -9.44 -7.03 -2.82
N ALA A 30 -8.30 -7.14 -2.14
CA ALA A 30 -7.14 -7.88 -2.63
C ALA A 30 -7.41 -9.39 -2.75
N ILE A 31 -8.26 -9.95 -1.87
CA ILE A 31 -8.63 -11.37 -1.89
C ILE A 31 -9.73 -11.64 -2.94
N ILE A 32 -10.79 -10.82 -2.95
CA ILE A 32 -11.97 -11.03 -3.81
C ILE A 32 -11.72 -10.58 -5.26
N GLY A 33 -10.70 -9.76 -5.52
CA GLY A 33 -10.41 -9.18 -6.82
C GLY A 33 -10.38 -10.24 -7.96
N PRO A 34 -11.16 -10.07 -9.04
CA PRO A 34 -11.28 -11.06 -10.11
C PRO A 34 -10.03 -11.10 -11.01
N ARG A 35 -9.39 -9.94 -11.24
CA ARG A 35 -8.18 -9.85 -12.06
C ARG A 35 -6.94 -9.73 -11.18
N VAL A 36 -5.83 -10.29 -11.65
CA VAL A 36 -4.51 -10.14 -11.00
C VAL A 36 -4.17 -8.66 -10.84
N ALA A 37 -4.44 -7.84 -11.86
CA ALA A 37 -4.24 -6.39 -11.80
C ALA A 37 -5.02 -5.71 -10.65
N ASP A 38 -6.27 -6.11 -10.38
CA ASP A 38 -7.07 -5.55 -9.29
C ASP A 38 -6.45 -5.86 -7.92
N ARG A 39 -5.90 -7.07 -7.79
CA ARG A 39 -5.20 -7.49 -6.57
C ARG A 39 -3.91 -6.70 -6.37
N ILE A 40 -3.11 -6.53 -7.43
CA ILE A 40 -1.86 -5.73 -7.41
C ILE A 40 -2.15 -4.29 -6.96
N VAL A 41 -3.16 -3.65 -7.54
CA VAL A 41 -3.54 -2.27 -7.19
C VAL A 41 -4.03 -2.19 -5.75
N SER A 42 -4.81 -3.16 -5.29
CA SER A 42 -5.31 -3.21 -3.90
C SER A 42 -4.17 -3.32 -2.88
N VAL A 43 -3.14 -4.13 -3.19
CA VAL A 43 -1.93 -4.25 -2.35
C VAL A 43 -1.14 -2.94 -2.32
N ASN A 44 -1.01 -2.24 -3.46
CA ASN A 44 -0.36 -0.92 -3.48
C ASN A 44 -1.09 0.09 -2.61
N MET A 45 -2.42 0.13 -2.68
CA MET A 45 -3.24 1.02 -1.84
C MET A 45 -3.10 0.69 -0.35
N MET A 46 -3.00 -0.59 0.00
CA MET A 46 -2.71 -0.98 1.38
C MET A 46 -1.34 -0.45 1.82
N GLY A 47 -0.32 -0.56 0.97
CA GLY A 47 1.02 -0.03 1.24
C GLY A 47 1.02 1.47 1.53
N THR A 48 0.29 2.27 0.75
CA THR A 48 0.19 3.72 1.00
C THR A 48 -0.51 4.05 2.31
N MET A 49 -1.56 3.31 2.68
CA MET A 49 -2.21 3.49 3.99
C MET A 49 -1.26 3.18 5.15
N VAL A 50 -0.48 2.11 5.04
CA VAL A 50 0.53 1.75 6.06
C VAL A 50 1.59 2.84 6.20
N ILE A 51 2.08 3.40 5.09
CA ILE A 51 3.04 4.52 5.10
C ILE A 51 2.45 5.72 5.87
N VAL A 52 1.19 6.08 5.58
CA VAL A 52 0.51 7.18 6.27
C VAL A 52 0.34 6.87 7.77
N MET A 53 0.02 5.63 8.13
CA MET A 53 -0.06 5.22 9.54
C MET A 53 1.30 5.37 10.24
N ILE A 54 2.39 4.94 9.62
CA ILE A 54 3.75 5.10 10.19
C ILE A 54 4.08 6.59 10.35
N ALA A 55 3.76 7.43 9.37
CA ALA A 55 3.98 8.87 9.46
C ALA A 55 3.17 9.52 10.60
N VAL A 56 1.91 9.14 10.77
CA VAL A 56 1.07 9.62 11.89
C VAL A 56 1.64 9.16 13.23
N LEU A 57 2.09 7.91 13.33
CA LEU A 57 2.75 7.40 14.53
C LEU A 57 4.05 8.16 14.82
N ALA A 58 4.86 8.47 13.81
CA ALA A 58 6.06 9.29 13.98
C ALA A 58 5.74 10.65 14.63
N LEU A 59 4.65 11.30 14.21
CA LEU A 59 4.20 12.55 14.80
C LEU A 59 3.69 12.39 16.24
N MET A 60 2.99 11.29 16.55
CA MET A 60 2.45 11.04 17.89
C MET A 60 3.52 10.65 18.91
N LEU A 61 4.50 9.85 18.49
CA LEU A 61 5.58 9.36 19.35
C LEU A 61 6.74 10.37 19.46
N GLY A 62 6.86 11.32 18.52
CA GLY A 62 7.96 12.29 18.47
C GLY A 62 9.30 11.67 18.10
N GLU A 63 9.28 10.45 17.58
CA GLU A 63 10.47 9.64 17.31
C GLU A 63 10.88 9.74 15.83
N GLY A 64 12.01 10.40 15.57
CA GLY A 64 12.48 10.65 14.20
C GLY A 64 12.78 9.39 13.39
N TYR A 65 13.16 8.28 14.05
CA TYR A 65 13.48 7.02 13.37
C TYR A 65 12.25 6.41 12.66
N LEU A 66 11.03 6.73 13.10
CA LEU A 66 9.80 6.30 12.44
C LEU A 66 9.64 6.97 11.07
N ALA A 67 10.13 8.19 10.90
CA ALA A 67 10.15 8.86 9.60
C ALA A 67 11.11 8.17 8.62
N ASP A 68 12.27 7.69 9.09
CA ASP A 68 13.20 6.93 8.27
C ASP A 68 12.58 5.60 7.81
N ILE A 69 11.91 4.88 8.72
CA ILE A 69 11.16 3.66 8.40
C ILE A 69 10.04 3.96 7.39
N CYS A 70 9.33 5.08 7.55
CA CYS A 70 8.30 5.54 6.62
C CYS A 70 8.86 5.74 5.20
N LEU A 71 10.01 6.41 5.07
CA LEU A 71 10.67 6.62 3.78
C LEU A 71 11.12 5.31 3.13
N ILE A 72 11.73 4.41 3.91
CA ILE A 72 12.14 3.09 3.42
C ILE A 72 10.92 2.30 2.94
N TYR A 73 9.82 2.31 3.71
CA TYR A 73 8.59 1.61 3.34
C TYR A 73 7.96 2.21 2.08
N ALA A 74 8.00 3.53 1.91
CA ALA A 74 7.55 4.20 0.69
C ALA A 74 8.32 3.73 -0.55
N MET A 75 9.65 3.65 -0.45
CA MET A 75 10.49 3.16 -1.53
C MET A 75 10.21 1.69 -1.86
N ILE A 76 10.11 0.83 -0.83
CA ILE A 76 9.87 -0.61 -1.01
C ILE A 76 8.46 -0.86 -1.59
N SER A 77 7.43 -0.19 -1.08
CA SER A 77 6.05 -0.36 -1.54
C SER A 77 5.92 0.00 -3.03
N PHE A 78 6.53 1.11 -3.44
CA PHE A 78 6.52 1.52 -4.84
C PHE A 78 7.29 0.54 -5.73
N LEU A 79 8.48 0.12 -5.29
CA LEU A 79 9.31 -0.83 -6.02
C LEU A 79 8.60 -2.19 -6.19
N ALA A 80 7.94 -2.70 -5.14
CA ALA A 80 7.23 -3.98 -5.17
C ALA A 80 6.18 -4.03 -6.29
N VAL A 81 5.42 -2.95 -6.48
CA VAL A 81 4.38 -2.86 -7.51
C VAL A 81 4.98 -2.76 -8.92
N ILE A 82 6.07 -2.02 -9.09
CA ILE A 82 6.79 -1.96 -10.38
C ILE A 82 7.31 -3.35 -10.76
N VAL A 83 7.99 -4.02 -9.83
CA VAL A 83 8.54 -5.36 -10.06
C VAL A 83 7.42 -6.34 -10.40
N LEU A 84 6.34 -6.36 -9.62
CA LEU A 84 5.21 -7.24 -9.84
C LEU A 84 4.54 -7.00 -11.21
N THR A 85 4.38 -5.73 -11.60
CA THR A 85 3.82 -5.37 -12.90
C THR A 85 4.74 -5.80 -14.05
N LYS A 86 6.06 -5.61 -13.90
CA LYS A 86 7.05 -6.03 -14.90
C LYS A 86 7.07 -7.54 -15.09
N VAL A 87 7.07 -8.31 -13.99
CA VAL A 87 7.02 -9.77 -14.02
C VAL A 87 5.72 -10.25 -14.68
N TYR A 88 4.58 -9.67 -14.27
CA TYR A 88 3.28 -10.03 -14.84
C TYR A 88 3.19 -9.77 -16.35
N MET A 89 3.66 -8.60 -16.81
CA MET A 89 3.72 -8.29 -18.24
C MET A 89 4.70 -9.20 -18.99
N GLY A 90 5.84 -9.54 -18.39
CA GLY A 90 6.83 -10.45 -18.97
C GLY A 90 6.22 -11.83 -19.26
N VAL A 91 5.55 -12.42 -18.25
CA VAL A 91 4.86 -13.70 -18.39
C VAL A 91 3.74 -13.62 -19.44
N TYR A 92 2.93 -12.55 -19.42
CA TYR A 92 1.85 -12.39 -20.39
C TYR A 92 2.36 -12.25 -21.84
N ALA A 93 3.50 -11.58 -22.04
CA ALA A 93 4.11 -11.44 -23.35
C ALA A 93 4.69 -12.76 -23.87
N GLU A 94 5.14 -13.64 -22.98
CA GLU A 94 5.63 -14.97 -23.34
C GLU A 94 4.49 -15.91 -23.75
N SER A 95 3.41 -15.98 -22.96
CA SER A 95 2.23 -16.79 -23.30
C SER A 95 1.65 -16.43 -24.67
N ARG A 96 1.59 -15.14 -25.00
CA ARG A 96 1.14 -14.64 -26.31
C ARG A 96 2.05 -14.97 -27.49
N LYS A 97 3.34 -15.26 -27.25
CA LYS A 97 4.27 -15.69 -28.31
C LYS A 97 4.07 -17.17 -28.63
N THR A 98 3.87 -18.00 -27.60
CA THR A 98 3.61 -19.43 -27.76
C THR A 98 2.30 -19.67 -28.53
N GLU A 99 1.21 -18.98 -28.18
CA GLU A 99 -0.08 -19.07 -28.90
C GLU A 99 0.08 -18.76 -30.40
N LYS A 100 0.81 -17.69 -30.75
CA LYS A 100 1.05 -17.31 -32.16
C LYS A 100 1.98 -18.25 -32.93
N GLN A 101 2.77 -19.07 -32.22
CA GLN A 101 3.62 -20.09 -32.82
C GLN A 101 2.83 -21.38 -33.08
N GLU A 102 1.86 -21.71 -32.24
CA GLU A 102 0.97 -22.87 -32.41
C GLU A 102 -0.08 -22.65 -33.51
N GLU A 103 -0.48 -21.39 -33.76
CA GLU A 103 -1.39 -21.02 -34.85
C GLU A 103 -0.73 -21.00 -36.25
N LYS A 104 0.60 -21.19 -36.36
CA LYS A 104 1.37 -21.15 -37.62
C LYS A 104 1.85 -22.53 -38.03
#